data_AF-A0A7X7FJM3-F1
#
_entry.id   AF-A0A7X7FJM3-F1
#
_cell.length_a   1.000
_cell.length_b   1.000
_cell.length_c   1.000
_cell.angle_alpha   90.00
_cell.angle_beta   90.00
_cell.angle_gamma   90.00
#
_symmetry.space_group_name_H-M   'P 1'
#
loop_
_entity.id
_entity.type
_entity.pdbx_description
1 polymer ?
#
loop_
_entity_poly.entity_id
_entity_poly.type
_entity_poly.pdbx_seq_one_letter_code
_entity_poly.pdbx_strand_id
1 'polypeptide(L)' 'GEGLGLSIVRKIVDRHHGEVRVESEVGKGSRFYVSLPTAPENGSLAP' A
#
# COMPACT_ATOMS: atom_id res chain seq x y z
N GLY A 1 5.65 20.23 7.75
CA GLY A 1 4.54 19.76 6.90
C GLY A 1 3.48 19.16 7.78
N GLU A 2 2.19 19.40 7.50
CA GLU A 2 1.05 19.10 8.37
C GLU A 2 0.64 17.60 8.42
N GLY A 3 1.51 16.67 8.01
CA GLY A 3 1.19 15.24 8.01
C GLY A 3 0.10 14.79 7.01
N LEU A 4 -0.31 15.66 6.09
CA LEU A 4 -1.37 15.38 5.10
C LEU A 4 -1.00 14.29 4.09
N GLY A 5 0.30 14.13 3.77
CA GLY A 5 0.77 13.21 2.73
C GLY A 5 0.36 11.76 2.98
N LEU A 6 0.67 11.21 4.16
CA LEU A 6 0.35 9.81 4.47
C LEU A 6 -1.16 9.58 4.60
N SER A 7 -1.91 10.60 5.04
CA SER A 7 -3.37 10.55 5.08
C SER A 7 -3.98 10.44 3.68
N ILE A 8 -3.42 11.14 2.70
CA ILE A 8 -3.83 11.05 1.29
C ILE A 8 -3.49 9.66 0.73
N VAL A 9 -2.26 9.18 0.97
CA VAL A 9 -1.83 7.84 0.54
C VAL A 9 -2.76 6.75 1.10
N ARG A 10 -3.09 6.82 2.40
CA ARG A 10 -3.99 5.86 3.04
C ARG A 10 -5.37 5.85 2.38
N LYS A 11 -5.97 7.02 2.13
CA LYS A 11 -7.25 7.15 1.41
C LYS A 11 -7.21 6.61 -0.02
N ILE A 12 -6.09 6.72 -0.71
CA ILE A 12 -5.94 6.15 -2.06
C ILE A 12 -5.89 4.63 -1.97
N VAL A 13 -5.04 4.09 -1.10
CA VAL A 13 -4.83 2.64 -0.97
C VAL A 13 -6.07 1.92 -0.46
N ASP A 14 -6.77 2.49 0.54
CA ASP A 14 -8.04 1.94 1.04
C ASP A 14 -9.10 1.86 -0.08
N ARG A 15 -9.17 2.86 -0.97
CA ARG A 15 -10.07 2.84 -2.14
C ARG A 15 -9.73 1.78 -3.17
N HIS A 16 -8.49 1.30 -3.18
CA HIS A 16 -8.04 0.20 -4.04
C HIS A 16 -8.02 -1.14 -3.29
N HIS A 17 -8.65 -1.22 -2.11
CA HIS A 17 -8.67 -2.42 -1.27
C HIS A 17 -7.27 -2.95 -0.91
N GLY A 18 -6.29 -2.05 -0.84
CA GLY A 18 -4.93 -2.36 -0.46
C GLY A 18 -4.60 -2.03 0.99
N GLU A 19 -3.33 -2.14 1.34
CA GLU A 19 -2.82 -1.85 2.67
C GLU A 19 -1.56 -0.97 2.62
N VAL A 20 -1.39 -0.11 3.64
CA VAL A 20 -0.19 0.69 3.87
C VAL A 20 0.39 0.35 5.23
N ARG A 21 1.69 0.07 5.28
CA ARG A 21 2.45 -0.24 6.50
C ARG A 21 3.76 0.56 6.53
N VAL A 22 4.23 0.89 7.73
CA VAL A 22 5.50 1.62 7.93
C VAL A 22 6.38 0.86 8.91
N GLU A 23 7.64 0.71 8.55
CA GLU A 23 8.70 0.31 9.47
C GLU A 23 9.64 1.50 9.63
N SER A 24 9.97 1.89 10.87
CA SER A 24 10.87 3.01 11.13
C SER A 24 11.83 2.65 12.25
N GLU A 25 13.09 3.00 12.06
CA GLU A 25 14.12 2.85 13.09
C GLU A 25 14.92 4.15 13.20
N VAL A 26 15.06 4.65 14.43
CA VAL A 26 15.77 5.89 14.74
C VAL A 26 17.21 5.79 14.24
N GLY A 27 17.65 6.80 13.47
CA GLY A 27 18.99 6.84 12.89
C GLY A 27 19.19 5.96 11.66
N LYS A 28 18.23 5.11 11.27
CA LYS A 28 18.27 4.32 10.01
C LYS A 28 17.24 4.78 8.98
N GLY A 29 16.21 5.50 9.41
CA GLY A 29 15.16 6.04 8.54
C GLY A 29 13.88 5.22 8.57
N SER A 30 13.04 5.38 7.55
CA SER A 30 11.73 4.74 7.45
C SER A 30 11.53 4.06 6.11
N ARG A 31 10.84 2.93 6.12
CA ARG A 31 10.38 2.18 4.95
C ARG A 31 8.86 2.14 4.94
N PHE A 32 8.28 2.50 3.80
CA PHE A 32 6.84 2.50 3.57
C PHE A 32 6.52 1.37 2.60
N TYR A 33 5.56 0.54 2.98
CA TYR A 33 5.10 -0.60 2.20
C TYR A 33 3.66 -0.32 1.75
N VAL A 34 3.39 -0.58 0.47
CA VAL A 34 2.06 -0.50 -0.12
C VAL A 34 1.79 -1.82 -0.81
N SER A 35 0.68 -2.47 -0.46
CA SER A 35 0.18 -3.66 -1.15
C SER A 35 -1.17 -3.34 -1.78
N LEU A 36 -1.38 -3.83 -2.99
CA LEU A 36 -2.65 -3.74 -3.71
C LEU A 36 -3.04 -5.15 -4.15
N PRO A 37 -4.34 -5.49 -4.18
CA PRO A 37 -4.79 -6.72 -4.81
C PRO A 37 -4.32 -6.77 -6.26
N THR A 38 -3.83 -7.93 -6.69
CA THR A 38 -3.58 -8.15 -8.12
C THR A 38 -4.91 -8.19 -8.85
N ALA A 39 -4.91 -7.87 -10.14
CA ALA A 39 -6.07 -8.15 -10.97
C ALA A 39 -6.45 -9.63 -10.81
N PRO A 40 -7.75 -9.97 -10.82
CA PRO A 40 -8.16 -11.37 -10.93
C PRO A 40 -7.46 -11.96 -12.16
N GLU A 41 -6.93 -13.18 -12.03
CA GLU A 41 -6.38 -13.92 -13.16
C GLU A 41 -7.51 -14.15 -14.18
N ASN A 42 -7.65 -13.23 -15.13
CA ASN A 42 -8.51 -13.45 -16.28
C ASN A 42 -7.85 -14.51 -17.16
N GLY A 43 -8.19 -15.77 -16.91
CA GLY A 43 -8.04 -16.86 -17.88
C GLY A 43 -6.93 -17.88 -17.60
N SER A 44 -6.89 -18.51 -16.42
CA SER A 44 -6.45 -19.90 -16.39
C SER A 44 -7.64 -20.77 -16.76
N LEU A 45 -7.74 -21.12 -18.05
CA LEU A 45 -8.42 -22.34 -18.47
C LEU A 45 -7.67 -23.49 -17.79
N ALA A 46 -8.08 -23.85 -16.57
CA ALA A 46 -7.70 -25.13 -16.00
C ALA A 46 -8.35 -26.24 -16.86
N PRO A 47 -7.60 -27.29 -17.25
CA PRO A 47 -8.09 -28.37 -18.10
C PRO A 47 -9.20 -29.19 -17.45
#